data_AF-A0A0E0FXH5-F1
#
_entry.id   AF-A0A0E0FXH5-F1
#
_cell.length_a   1.000
_cell.length_b   1.000
_cell.length_c   1.000
_cell.angle_alpha   90.00
_cell.angle_beta   90.00
_cell.angle_gamma   90.00
#
_symmetry.space_group_name_H-M   'P 1'
#
loop_
_entity.id
_entity.type
_entity.pdbx_description
1 polymer ?
#
loop_
_entity_poly.entity_id
_entity_poly.type
_entity_poly.pdbx_seq_one_letter_code
_entity_poly.pdbx_strand_id
1 'polypeptide(L)'
;MDSNVRIMYDKNSGRSRGFGFVHFSNEYEAKCAKDAMDGKVMLGRPLRISFALDKVRGAPVVVPRLSTTSEMKAPSNGAKVYPVQGSPG
;
A
#
# COMPACT_ATOMS: atom_id res chain seq x y z
N MET A 1 -0.96 29.63 9.41
CA MET A 1 -0.23 28.68 8.56
C MET A 1 -1.13 27.48 8.37
N ASP A 2 -1.73 27.31 7.20
CA ASP A 2 -2.76 26.31 6.96
C ASP A 2 -2.15 25.13 6.19
N SER A 3 -1.84 24.04 6.89
CA SER A 3 -1.53 22.77 6.23
C SER A 3 -2.82 22.27 5.55
N ASN A 4 -2.83 22.23 4.22
CA ASN A 4 -4.02 21.89 3.45
C ASN A 4 -4.05 20.40 3.10
N VAL A 5 -5.18 19.74 3.32
CA VAL A 5 -5.37 18.31 2.97
C VAL A 5 -6.47 18.20 1.92
N ARG A 6 -6.19 17.51 0.83
CA ARG A 6 -7.16 17.25 -0.24
C ARG A 6 -7.34 15.76 -0.48
N ILE A 7 -8.51 15.24 -0.13
CA ILE A 7 -8.88 13.85 -0.39
C ILE A 7 -9.60 13.76 -1.75
N MET A 8 -9.21 12.79 -2.56
CA MET A 8 -9.84 12.58 -3.87
C MET A 8 -11.05 11.67 -3.71
N TYR A 9 -12.22 12.19 -4.05
CA TYR A 9 -13.48 11.44 -4.04
C TYR A 9 -13.95 11.15 -5.46
N ASP A 10 -14.64 10.03 -5.62
CA ASP A 10 -15.43 9.72 -6.81
C ASP A 10 -16.68 10.62 -6.82
N LYS A 11 -16.87 11.38 -7.90
CA LYS A 11 -17.99 12.32 -8.03
C LYS A 11 -19.34 11.63 -8.17
N ASN A 12 -19.35 10.39 -8.68
CA ASN A 12 -20.57 9.63 -8.94
C ASN A 12 -20.98 8.81 -7.71
N SER A 13 -20.00 8.18 -7.03
CA SER A 13 -20.28 7.32 -5.88
C SER A 13 -20.14 8.02 -4.52
N GLY A 14 -19.49 9.19 -4.44
CA GLY A 14 -19.15 9.86 -3.18
C GLY A 14 -18.08 9.13 -2.34
N ARG A 15 -17.59 7.98 -2.80
CA ARG A 15 -16.57 7.18 -2.12
C ARG A 15 -15.18 7.76 -2.34
N SER A 16 -14.32 7.68 -1.33
CA SER A 16 -12.93 8.09 -1.48
C SER A 16 -12.20 7.17 -2.46
N ARG A 17 -11.33 7.75 -3.28
CA ARG A 17 -10.49 7.00 -4.22
C ARG A 17 -9.33 6.28 -3.53
N GLY A 18 -9.26 6.36 -2.21
CA GLY A 18 -8.20 5.73 -1.40
C GLY A 18 -6.86 6.46 -1.45
N PHE A 19 -6.82 7.71 -1.93
CA PHE A 19 -5.63 8.56 -1.90
C PHE A 19 -6.00 10.03 -1.72
N GLY A 20 -5.02 10.82 -1.28
CA GLY A 20 -5.14 12.26 -1.10
C GLY A 20 -3.76 12.92 -1.10
N PHE A 21 -3.75 14.24 -1.12
CA PHE A 21 -2.54 15.06 -1.08
C PHE A 21 -2.56 15.90 0.18
N VAL A 22 -1.39 16.01 0.82
CA VAL A 22 -1.18 16.86 1.99
C VAL A 22 -0.11 17.88 1.60
N HIS A 23 -0.43 19.16 1.78
CA HIS A 23 0.50 20.24 1.58
C HIS A 23 1.12 20.63 2.93
N PHE A 24 2.44 20.41 3.04
CA PHE A 24 3.23 20.84 4.18
C PHE A 24 3.87 22.19 3.88
N SER A 25 4.03 23.02 4.92
CA SER A 25 4.70 24.31 4.79
C SER A 25 6.22 24.18 4.66
N ASN A 26 6.79 23.09 5.16
CA ASN A 26 8.23 22.85 5.16
C ASN A 26 8.57 21.45 4.65
N GLU A 27 9.69 21.33 3.93
CA GLU A 27 10.17 20.05 3.40
C GLU A 27 10.57 19.08 4.52
N TYR A 28 11.10 19.62 5.62
CA TYR A 28 11.54 18.83 6.76
C TYR A 28 10.36 18.10 7.41
N GLU A 29 9.26 18.82 7.63
CA GLU A 29 8.02 18.25 8.17
C GLU A 29 7.44 17.19 7.22
N ALA A 30 7.46 17.45 5.91
CA ALA A 30 7.01 16.48 4.91
C ALA A 30 7.85 15.19 4.94
N LYS A 31 9.17 15.32 5.09
CA LYS A 31 10.10 14.18 5.18
C LYS A 31 9.87 13.37 6.44
N CYS A 32 9.77 14.02 7.60
CA CYS A 32 9.47 13.36 8.86
C CYS A 32 8.11 12.65 8.83
N ALA A 33 7.08 13.29 8.28
CA ALA A 33 5.76 12.69 8.15
C ALA A 33 5.78 11.46 7.22
N LYS A 34 6.50 11.54 6.09
CA LYS A 34 6.70 10.39 5.20
C LYS A 34 7.38 9.23 5.91
N ASP A 35 8.50 9.49 6.59
CA ASP A 35 9.28 8.44 7.26
C ASP A 35 8.49 7.75 8.40
N ALA A 36 7.72 8.54 9.17
CA ALA A 36 6.96 8.03 10.30
C ALA A 36 5.70 7.25 9.92
N MET A 37 5.14 7.48 8.72
CA MET A 37 3.82 6.99 8.32
C MET A 37 3.83 6.10 7.06
N ASP A 38 4.86 6.16 6.21
CA ASP A 38 4.99 5.24 5.07
C ASP A 38 5.10 3.79 5.58
N GLY A 39 4.31 2.88 5.00
CA GLY A 39 4.29 1.47 5.38
C GLY A 39 3.50 1.15 6.65
N LYS A 40 3.03 2.14 7.42
CA LYS A 40 2.18 1.87 8.60
C LYS A 40 0.82 1.33 8.20
N VAL A 41 0.35 0.31 8.91
CA VAL A 41 -1.00 -0.23 8.71
C VAL A 41 -2.02 0.65 9.42
N MET A 42 -2.94 1.24 8.67
CA MET A 42 -4.10 1.96 9.20
C MET A 42 -5.38 1.37 8.62
N LEU A 43 -6.37 1.12 9.49
CA LEU A 43 -7.67 0.55 9.09
C LEU A 43 -7.54 -0.75 8.27
N GLY A 44 -6.55 -1.58 8.61
CA GLY A 44 -6.27 -2.85 7.92
C GLY A 44 -5.56 -2.71 6.57
N ARG A 45 -5.08 -1.52 6.19
CA ARG A 45 -4.35 -1.30 4.93
C ARG A 45 -3.02 -0.57 5.19
N PRO A 46 -1.88 -1.03 4.65
CA PRO A 46 -0.62 -0.29 4.74
C PRO A 46 -0.74 1.02 3.96
N LEU A 47 -0.35 2.12 4.60
CA LEU A 47 -0.24 3.42 3.98
C LEU A 47 0.96 3.45 3.03
N ARG A 48 0.80 4.16 1.92
CA ARG A 48 1.89 4.44 0.98
C ARG A 48 2.02 5.94 0.82
N ILE A 49 3.15 6.49 1.25
CA ILE A 49 3.43 7.92 1.22
C ILE A 49 4.65 8.18 0.34
N SER A 50 4.43 8.97 -0.70
CA SER A 50 5.47 9.41 -1.62
C SER A 50 5.41 10.92 -1.77
N PHE A 51 6.56 11.55 -2.02
CA PHE A 51 6.58 12.95 -2.40
C PHE A 51 5.81 13.11 -3.72
N ALA A 52 4.97 14.15 -3.78
CA ALA A 52 4.31 14.51 -5.02
C ALA A 52 5.39 14.99 -5.99
N LEU A 53 5.73 14.16 -6.97
CA LEU A 53 6.47 14.62 -8.14
C LEU A 53 5.56 15.62 -8.85
N ASP A 54 6.11 16.79 -9.19
CA ASP A 54 5.47 17.72 -10.13
C ASP A 54 5.44 17.02 -11.48
N LYS A 55 4.42 16.18 -11.65
CA LYS A 55 4.26 15.41 -12.87
C LYS A 55 3.85 16.41 -13.93
N VAL A 56 4.83 16.80 -14.74
CA VAL A 56 4.62 17.24 -16.12
C VAL A 56 3.42 16.45 -16.65
N ARG A 57 2.37 17.20 -16.95
CA ARG A 57 1.04 16.72 -17.32
C ARG A 57 1.20 15.69 -18.45
N GLY A 58 1.08 14.39 -18.18
CA GLY A 58 1.14 13.40 -19.26
C GLY A 58 1.26 11.92 -18.92
N ALA A 59 1.95 11.51 -17.84
CA ALA A 59 2.18 10.08 -17.61
C ALA A 59 1.17 9.46 -16.61
N PRO A 60 0.49 8.34 -16.94
CA PRO A 60 -0.31 7.61 -15.97
C PRO A 60 0.63 7.03 -14.90
N VAL A 61 0.43 7.41 -13.63
CA VAL A 61 1.12 6.71 -12.53
C VAL A 61 0.39 5.41 -12.33
N VAL A 62 0.97 4.35 -12.89
CA VAL A 62 0.59 2.97 -12.57
C VAL A 62 1.07 2.72 -11.15
N VAL A 63 0.20 2.92 -10.16
CA VAL A 63 0.42 2.28 -8.85
C VAL A 63 0.16 0.79 -9.06
N PRO A 64 1.13 -0.11 -8.87
CA PRO A 64 0.85 -1.53 -8.90
C PRO A 64 -0.16 -1.82 -7.78
N ARG A 65 -1.39 -2.19 -8.15
CA ARG A 65 -2.34 -2.76 -7.19
C ARG A 65 -1.78 -4.12 -6.81
N LEU A 66 -1.02 -4.19 -5.72
CA LEU A 66 -0.76 -5.47 -5.08
C LEU A 66 -2.12 -6.01 -4.64
N SER A 67 -2.61 -6.99 -5.38
CA SER A 67 -3.77 -7.80 -5.02
C SER A 67 -3.53 -8.30 -3.61
N THR A 68 -4.30 -7.81 -2.65
CA THR A 68 -4.46 -8.51 -1.38
C THR A 68 -5.14 -9.84 -1.70
N THR A 69 -4.35 -10.87 -2.00
CA THR A 69 -4.78 -12.26 -1.96
C THR A 69 -5.09 -12.57 -0.50
N SER A 70 -6.34 -12.32 -0.12
CA SER A 70 -6.95 -12.97 1.03
C SER A 70 -8.02 -13.90 0.48
N GLU A 71 -7.58 -14.98 -0.16
CA GLU A 71 -8.34 -16.23 -0.09
C GLU A 71 -7.90 -16.89 1.21
N MET A 72 -8.70 -16.66 2.25
CA MET A 72 -8.65 -17.42 3.48
C MET A 72 -9.01 -18.87 3.13
N LYS A 73 -8.04 -19.79 3.14
CA LYS A 73 -8.33 -21.23 3.18
C LYS A 73 -7.62 -21.87 4.38
N ALA A 74 -8.44 -22.58 5.14
CA ALA A 74 -8.26 -23.13 6.47
C ALA A 74 -6.93 -23.89 6.72
N PRO A 75 -6.50 -24.00 7.99
CA PRO A 75 -5.40 -24.90 8.35
C PRO A 75 -5.85 -26.35 8.18
N SER A 76 -5.17 -27.11 7.33
CA SER A 76 -5.24 -28.57 7.39
C SER A 76 -3.82 -29.18 7.30
N ASN A 77 -3.36 -29.62 8.48
CA ASN A 77 -2.54 -30.79 8.76
C ASN A 77 -1.31 -31.02 7.87
N GLY A 78 -0.13 -30.76 8.41
CA GLY A 78 1.13 -31.19 7.82
C GLY A 78 1.28 -32.71 7.86
N ALA A 79 1.41 -33.32 6.67
CA ALA A 79 2.05 -34.60 6.47
C ALA A 79 2.92 -34.50 5.21
N LYS A 80 4.24 -34.41 5.40
CA LYS A 80 5.21 -34.48 4.31
C LYS A 80 5.52 -35.97 4.08
N VAL A 81 4.93 -36.55 3.04
CA VAL A 81 5.28 -37.89 2.56
C VAL A 81 6.46 -37.76 1.60
N TYR A 82 7.63 -38.27 1.99
CA TYR A 82 8.79 -38.37 1.10
C TYR A 82 8.90 -39.80 0.55
N PRO A 83 9.18 -39.97 -0.76
CA PRO A 83 9.40 -41.29 -1.33
C PRO A 83 10.72 -41.89 -0.81
N VAL A 84 10.66 -43.08 -0.22
CA VAL A 84 11.85 -43.86 0.17
C VAL A 84 12.41 -44.54 -1.08
N GLN A 85 13.50 -44.01 -1.65
CA GLN A 85 14.29 -44.76 -2.62
C GLN A 85 15.24 -45.67 -1.85
N GLY A 86 14.89 -46.95 -1.77
CA GLY A 86 15.72 -47.99 -1.15
C GLY A 86 17.01 -48.18 -1.97
N SER A 87 18.15 -48.01 -1.30
CA SER A 87 19.48 -48.32 -1.82
C SER A 87 19.95 -49.69 -1.30
N PRO A 88 20.81 -50.40 -2.06
CA PRO A 88 20.98 -51.85 -2.00
C PRO A 88 22.00 -52.29 -0.95
N GLY A 89 21.82 -53.51 -0.43
CA GLY A 89 22.80 -54.28 0.34
C GLY A 89 22.76 -55.72 -0.13
#